data_AF-A0A7K3PVG8-F1
#
_entry.id   AF-A0A7K3PVG8-F1
#
_cell.length_a   1.000
_cell.length_b   1.000
_cell.length_c   1.000
_cell.angle_alpha   90.00
_cell.angle_beta   90.00
_cell.angle_gamma   90.00
#
_symmetry.space_group_name_H-M   'P 1'
#
loop_
_entity.id
_entity.type
_entity.pdbx_description
1 polymer ?
#
loop_
_entity_poly.entity_id
_entity_poly.type
_entity_poly.pdbx_seq_one_letter_code
_entity_poly.pdbx_strand_id
1 'polypeptide(L)'
;MPAPVPHRTSLEPQVLQDIHTEVLTGIPYNSAAQYHIHYGEGSSPERFGTACAWQTFAVGERVARRTGVQVEYRVGGRHVCALHDDGDTLTVLDPYLMHRAPLRLPRADAVDGTVLGVADAYPIRRRPDGSPVPSSLRAAWEPAGGVLRLQYLRYSPRLGETVAHRAYTMRPQETVHELPVPAPLVRELLLHPEQNNLSIRAVHPDDGLCEIALPFTADRRGRLADAQALITRDNQGTVSRCGERDFDQELERVAEALFATTDEVVDHLLSAAALYDAAAPLGLDVPEYSLENA
;
A
#
# COMPACT_ATOMS: atom_id res chain seq x y z
N MET A 1 32.28 8.84 -23.85
CA MET A 1 32.21 9.55 -22.56
C MET A 1 30.86 9.25 -21.94
N PRO A 2 30.78 8.70 -20.72
CA PRO A 2 29.50 8.58 -20.03
C PRO A 2 28.94 9.98 -19.79
N ALA A 3 27.64 10.15 -20.02
CA ALA A 3 26.94 11.41 -19.79
C ALA A 3 27.08 11.84 -18.30
N PRO A 4 27.11 13.16 -18.02
CA PRO A 4 27.10 13.63 -16.64
C PRO A 4 25.87 13.08 -15.92
N VAL A 5 26.09 12.36 -14.81
CA VAL A 5 25.04 11.93 -13.90
C VAL A 5 24.34 13.20 -13.42
N PRO A 6 23.01 13.32 -13.53
CA PRO A 6 22.30 14.53 -13.11
C PRO A 6 22.64 14.83 -11.64
N HIS A 7 22.85 16.12 -11.35
CA HIS A 7 23.18 16.61 -10.02
C HIS A 7 22.25 15.98 -8.98
N ARG A 8 22.84 15.22 -8.06
CA ARG A 8 22.15 14.64 -6.91
C ARG A 8 21.80 15.78 -5.97
N THR A 9 20.63 16.35 -6.16
CA THR A 9 20.16 17.48 -5.36
C THR A 9 19.60 16.96 -4.05
N SER A 10 20.16 17.39 -2.93
CA SER A 10 19.55 17.14 -1.63
C SER A 10 18.24 17.91 -1.54
N LEU A 11 17.18 17.24 -1.09
CA LEU A 11 15.85 17.83 -0.93
C LEU A 11 15.60 18.20 0.52
N GLU A 12 14.83 19.26 0.73
CA GLU A 12 14.38 19.65 2.06
C GLU A 12 13.52 18.53 2.68
N PRO A 13 13.89 18.02 3.88
CA PRO A 13 13.17 16.91 4.50
C PRO A 13 11.68 17.20 4.73
N GLN A 14 11.32 18.46 5.01
CA GLN A 14 9.93 18.86 5.21
C GLN A 14 9.09 18.69 3.94
N VAL A 15 9.64 19.03 2.77
CA VAL A 15 8.92 18.87 1.50
C VAL A 15 8.59 17.40 1.24
N LEU A 16 9.54 16.50 1.51
CA LEU A 16 9.32 15.06 1.37
C LEU A 16 8.32 14.54 2.41
N GLN A 17 8.37 15.03 3.64
CA GLN A 17 7.39 14.71 4.69
C GLN A 17 5.98 15.11 4.26
N ASP A 18 5.80 16.33 3.75
CA ASP A 18 4.50 16.87 3.35
C ASP A 18 3.91 16.07 2.19
N ILE A 19 4.72 15.76 1.17
CA ILE A 19 4.30 14.96 0.02
C ILE A 19 3.90 13.54 0.47
N HIS A 20 4.74 12.91 1.29
CA HIS A 20 4.49 11.55 1.76
C HIS A 20 3.20 11.48 2.58
N THR A 21 2.99 12.44 3.48
CA THR A 21 1.78 12.55 4.28
C THR A 21 0.56 12.80 3.40
N GLU A 22 0.64 13.74 2.46
CA GLU A 22 -0.46 14.06 1.52
C GLU A 22 -0.90 12.82 0.75
N VAL A 23 0.03 12.01 0.24
CA VAL A 23 -0.34 10.79 -0.48
C VAL A 23 -0.88 9.72 0.46
N LEU A 24 -0.22 9.51 1.60
CA LEU A 24 -0.64 8.50 2.59
C LEU A 24 -2.07 8.71 3.07
N THR A 25 -2.48 9.96 3.32
CA THR A 25 -3.82 10.27 3.84
C THR A 25 -4.81 10.68 2.75
N GLY A 26 -4.33 11.20 1.61
CA GLY A 26 -5.18 11.71 0.54
C GLY A 26 -5.41 10.74 -0.61
N ILE A 27 -4.62 9.67 -0.72
CA ILE A 27 -4.81 8.62 -1.74
C ILE A 27 -4.93 7.28 -1.01
N PRO A 28 -6.15 6.79 -0.76
CA PRO A 28 -6.40 5.47 -0.19
C PRO A 28 -5.76 4.35 -1.02
N TYR A 29 -5.37 3.27 -0.36
CA TYR A 29 -5.05 2.04 -1.08
C TYR A 29 -6.36 1.39 -1.51
N ASN A 30 -6.46 1.03 -2.79
CA ASN A 30 -7.63 0.37 -3.33
C ASN A 30 -7.24 -0.63 -4.43
N SER A 31 -7.43 -1.92 -4.17
CA SER A 31 -7.15 -2.97 -5.15
C SER A 31 -8.27 -3.15 -6.18
N ALA A 32 -9.46 -2.61 -5.96
CA ALA A 32 -10.58 -2.62 -6.90
C ALA A 32 -10.45 -1.58 -8.03
N ALA A 33 -9.83 -0.42 -7.77
CA ALA A 33 -9.71 0.68 -8.72
C ALA A 33 -9.14 0.24 -10.09
N GLN A 34 -8.11 -0.60 -10.07
CA GLN A 34 -7.44 -1.05 -11.31
C GLN A 34 -8.30 -2.00 -12.15
N TYR A 35 -9.29 -2.68 -11.56
CA TYR A 35 -10.25 -3.48 -12.33
C TYR A 35 -11.19 -2.58 -13.14
N HIS A 36 -11.71 -1.52 -12.52
CA HIS A 36 -12.52 -0.53 -13.21
C HIS A 36 -11.76 0.14 -14.37
N ILE A 37 -10.47 0.42 -14.16
CA ILE A 37 -9.62 1.05 -15.19
C ILE A 37 -9.27 0.06 -16.32
N HIS A 38 -8.91 -1.19 -16.02
CA HIS A 38 -8.34 -2.08 -17.04
C HIS A 38 -9.31 -3.10 -17.65
N TYR A 39 -10.39 -3.43 -16.94
CA TYR A 39 -11.43 -4.37 -17.35
C TYR A 39 -12.82 -3.73 -17.45
N GLY A 40 -13.03 -2.59 -16.77
CA GLY A 40 -14.27 -1.82 -16.81
C GLY A 40 -14.25 -0.67 -17.83
N GLU A 41 -14.83 0.47 -17.44
CA GLU A 41 -15.06 1.63 -18.31
C GLU A 41 -13.82 2.52 -18.52
N GLY A 42 -12.66 2.14 -18.00
CA GLY A 42 -11.42 2.89 -18.21
C GLY A 42 -11.12 3.96 -17.17
N SER A 43 -11.91 4.05 -16.09
CA SER A 43 -11.71 5.02 -15.02
C SER A 43 -12.17 4.50 -13.65
N SER A 44 -11.68 5.14 -12.59
CA SER A 44 -12.13 4.97 -11.21
C SER A 44 -12.16 6.37 -10.58
N PRO A 45 -13.19 6.74 -9.78
CA PRO A 45 -13.21 8.05 -9.16
C PRO A 45 -11.99 8.24 -8.25
N GLU A 46 -11.32 9.39 -8.33
CA GLU A 46 -10.05 9.65 -7.62
C GLU A 46 -10.16 9.47 -6.11
N ARG A 47 -11.34 9.79 -5.53
CA ARG A 47 -11.62 9.65 -4.10
C ARG A 47 -11.48 8.23 -3.57
N PHE A 48 -11.63 7.23 -4.44
CA PHE A 48 -11.43 5.82 -4.10
C PHE A 48 -9.96 5.40 -4.07
N GLY A 49 -9.02 6.30 -4.41
CA GLY A 49 -7.60 6.00 -4.39
C GLY A 49 -7.16 5.06 -5.51
N THR A 50 -6.12 4.26 -5.27
CA THR A 50 -5.51 3.41 -6.30
C THR A 50 -4.69 2.25 -5.71
N ALA A 51 -4.21 1.35 -6.57
CA ALA A 51 -3.37 0.23 -6.17
C ALA A 51 -1.97 0.69 -5.73
N CYS A 52 -1.28 -0.17 -4.97
CA CYS A 52 -0.01 0.15 -4.30
C CYS A 52 1.04 0.80 -5.20
N ALA A 53 1.28 0.26 -6.40
CA ALA A 53 2.28 0.82 -7.32
C ALA A 53 1.92 2.25 -7.76
N TRP A 54 0.64 2.55 -8.00
CA TRP A 54 0.19 3.88 -8.39
C TRP A 54 0.20 4.87 -7.23
N GLN A 55 -0.01 4.44 -5.98
CA GLN A 55 0.23 5.32 -4.83
C GLN A 55 1.71 5.74 -4.78
N THR A 56 2.63 4.80 -5.03
CA THR A 56 4.07 5.09 -5.13
C THR A 56 4.38 6.05 -6.27
N PHE A 57 3.81 5.85 -7.46
CA PHE A 57 3.99 6.77 -8.60
C PHE A 57 3.44 8.17 -8.29
N ALA A 58 2.31 8.26 -7.58
CA ALA A 58 1.70 9.52 -7.18
C ALA A 58 2.57 10.32 -6.19
N VAL A 59 3.39 9.65 -5.37
CA VAL A 59 4.41 10.31 -4.55
C VAL A 59 5.52 10.88 -5.44
N GLY A 60 6.07 10.06 -6.33
CA GLY A 60 7.18 10.51 -7.19
C GLY A 60 6.78 11.65 -8.13
N GLU A 61 5.57 11.63 -8.69
CA GLU A 61 5.02 12.73 -9.48
C GLU A 61 4.95 14.04 -8.66
N ARG A 62 4.50 13.96 -7.40
CA ARG A 62 4.46 15.12 -6.49
C ARG A 62 5.84 15.63 -6.12
N VAL A 63 6.82 14.75 -5.91
CA VAL A 63 8.23 15.14 -5.70
C VAL A 63 8.71 15.91 -6.93
N ALA A 64 8.59 15.31 -8.12
CA ALA A 64 9.00 15.94 -9.38
C ALA A 64 8.34 17.31 -9.59
N ARG A 65 7.03 17.41 -9.34
CA ARG A 65 6.28 18.65 -9.51
C ARG A 65 6.69 19.75 -8.53
N ARG A 66 6.99 19.40 -7.28
CA ARG A 66 7.32 20.39 -6.23
C ARG A 66 8.81 20.76 -6.19
N THR A 67 9.70 19.87 -6.59
CA THR A 67 11.16 20.06 -6.44
C THR A 67 11.93 20.04 -7.74
N GLY A 68 11.32 19.59 -8.84
CA GLY A 68 12.00 19.34 -10.11
C GLY A 68 12.85 18.06 -10.12
N VAL A 69 12.91 17.31 -9.02
CA VAL A 69 13.73 16.09 -8.91
C VAL A 69 12.89 14.85 -9.15
N GLN A 70 13.39 13.95 -10.00
CA GLN A 70 12.79 12.64 -10.24
C GLN A 70 13.25 11.65 -9.18
N VAL A 71 12.33 10.82 -8.71
CA VAL A 71 12.63 9.66 -7.85
C VAL A 71 12.94 8.43 -8.72
N GLU A 72 13.74 7.52 -8.19
CA GLU A 72 13.93 6.19 -8.77
C GLU A 72 12.83 5.24 -8.26
N TYR A 73 12.26 4.42 -9.13
CA TYR A 73 11.30 3.39 -8.73
C TYR A 73 11.95 2.02 -8.78
N ARG A 74 12.00 1.31 -7.65
CA ARG A 74 12.50 -0.07 -7.60
C ARG A 74 11.39 -1.07 -7.31
N VAL A 75 11.55 -2.27 -7.85
CA VAL A 75 10.62 -3.39 -7.76
C VAL A 75 11.19 -4.45 -6.84
N GLY A 76 10.33 -5.00 -5.98
CA GLY A 76 10.62 -6.16 -5.15
C GLY A 76 9.45 -7.12 -5.18
N GLY A 77 9.53 -8.16 -6.01
CA GLY A 77 8.37 -9.00 -6.33
C GLY A 77 7.29 -8.19 -7.06
N ARG A 78 6.09 -8.08 -6.48
CA ARG A 78 4.97 -7.29 -7.04
C ARG A 78 4.85 -5.88 -6.46
N HIS A 79 5.79 -5.48 -5.60
CA HIS A 79 5.75 -4.19 -4.92
C HIS A 79 6.71 -3.18 -5.55
N VAL A 80 6.31 -1.91 -5.59
CA VAL A 80 7.11 -0.81 -6.14
C VAL A 80 7.31 0.24 -5.06
N CYS A 81 8.56 0.69 -4.91
CA CYS A 81 8.95 1.72 -3.95
C CYS A 81 9.64 2.88 -4.67
N ALA A 82 9.32 4.12 -4.25
CA ALA A 82 9.99 5.32 -4.72
C ALA A 82 11.18 5.64 -3.81
N LEU A 83 12.31 5.94 -4.43
CA LEU A 83 13.58 6.19 -3.77
C LEU A 83 14.16 7.52 -4.26
N HIS A 84 14.60 8.34 -3.32
CA HIS A 84 15.44 9.50 -3.61
C HIS A 84 16.83 9.25 -3.05
N ASP A 85 17.85 9.27 -3.90
CA ASP A 85 19.24 9.15 -3.49
C ASP A 85 20.02 10.43 -3.82
N ASP A 86 20.35 11.22 -2.81
CA ASP A 86 21.13 12.46 -2.99
C ASP A 86 22.64 12.25 -2.93
N GLY A 87 23.11 11.00 -2.84
CA GLY A 87 24.52 10.64 -2.76
C GLY A 87 25.07 10.56 -1.35
N ASP A 88 24.39 11.16 -0.37
CA ASP A 88 24.70 11.04 1.06
C ASP A 88 23.63 10.23 1.81
N THR A 89 22.37 10.35 1.40
CA THR A 89 21.22 9.71 2.03
C THR A 89 20.34 9.04 0.98
N LEU A 90 19.93 7.79 1.26
CA LEU A 90 18.82 7.16 0.57
C LEU A 90 17.52 7.48 1.34
N THR A 91 16.53 8.04 0.68
CA THR A 91 15.21 8.32 1.25
C THR A 91 14.16 7.43 0.58
N VAL A 92 13.41 6.70 1.39
CA VAL A 92 12.34 5.78 0.98
C VAL A 92 10.99 6.48 1.15
N LEU A 93 10.19 6.46 0.08
CA LEU A 93 8.88 7.09 -0.03
C LEU A 93 7.86 6.04 -0.50
N ASP A 94 7.22 5.36 0.45
CA ASP A 94 6.38 4.19 0.20
C ASP A 94 5.09 4.24 1.03
N PRO A 95 4.07 4.99 0.58
CA PRO A 95 2.82 5.18 1.32
C PRO A 95 2.06 3.85 1.49
N TYR A 96 2.30 2.85 0.63
CA TYR A 96 1.67 1.54 0.75
C TYR A 96 2.12 0.77 2.00
N LEU A 97 3.38 0.96 2.42
CA LEU A 97 3.88 0.43 3.69
C LEU A 97 3.47 1.29 4.90
N MET A 98 2.68 2.34 4.67
CA MET A 98 2.00 3.16 5.67
C MET A 98 2.91 3.78 6.74
N HIS A 99 4.20 3.93 6.44
CA HIS A 99 5.13 4.66 7.31
C HIS A 99 4.74 6.13 7.35
N ARG A 100 4.81 6.77 8.52
CA ARG A 100 4.26 8.11 8.78
C ARG A 100 5.22 9.24 8.40
N ALA A 101 6.47 8.91 8.11
CA ALA A 101 7.50 9.84 7.71
C ALA A 101 8.45 9.18 6.71
N PRO A 102 8.99 9.89 5.69
CA PRO A 102 10.00 9.34 4.80
C PRO A 102 11.14 8.68 5.57
N LEU A 103 11.47 7.44 5.20
CA LEU A 103 12.53 6.72 5.89
C LEU A 103 13.87 7.11 5.28
N ARG A 104 14.68 7.83 6.05
CA ARG A 104 15.99 8.34 5.63
C ARG A 104 17.10 7.43 6.14
N LEU A 105 18.02 7.08 5.25
CA LEU A 105 19.12 6.15 5.49
C LEU A 105 20.43 6.86 5.10
N PRO A 106 21.05 7.63 6.02
CA PRO A 106 22.34 8.28 5.76
C PRO A 106 23.43 7.24 5.59
N ARG A 107 24.26 7.37 4.54
CA ARG A 107 25.41 6.49 4.29
C ARG A 107 26.43 6.51 5.42
N ALA A 108 26.55 7.66 6.08
CA ALA A 108 27.43 7.84 7.23
C ALA A 108 27.07 6.94 8.42
N ASP A 109 25.83 6.44 8.49
CA ASP A 109 25.36 5.58 9.58
C ASP A 109 25.63 4.09 9.30
N ALA A 110 26.39 3.76 8.25
CA ALA A 110 26.69 2.38 7.89
C ALA A 110 27.58 1.69 8.94
N VAL A 111 27.12 0.57 9.47
CA VAL A 111 27.87 -0.34 10.34
C VAL A 111 28.03 -1.67 9.60
N ASP A 112 29.27 -2.15 9.49
CA ASP A 112 29.60 -3.36 8.71
C ASP A 112 29.02 -3.35 7.28
N GLY A 113 29.01 -2.18 6.65
CA GLY A 113 28.52 -1.97 5.28
C GLY A 113 27.00 -1.89 5.14
N THR A 114 26.24 -1.87 6.23
CA THR A 114 24.77 -1.79 6.23
C THR A 114 24.27 -0.59 7.02
N VAL A 115 23.33 0.16 6.46
CA VAL A 115 22.57 1.21 7.15
C VAL A 115 21.23 0.60 7.59
N LEU A 116 20.90 0.73 8.87
CA LEU A 116 19.61 0.32 9.42
C LEU A 116 18.76 1.55 9.71
N GLY A 117 17.46 1.47 9.42
CA GLY A 117 16.52 2.54 9.74
C GLY A 117 15.16 2.01 10.14
N VAL A 118 14.43 2.79 10.92
CA VAL A 118 13.06 2.48 11.35
C VAL A 118 12.20 3.73 11.26
N ALA A 119 10.97 3.58 10.78
CA ALA A 119 9.94 4.61 10.82
C ALA A 119 8.65 4.04 11.41
N ASP A 120 7.98 4.82 12.24
CA ASP A 120 6.63 4.51 12.71
C ASP A 120 5.66 4.44 11.52
N ALA A 121 4.66 3.58 11.62
CA ALA A 121 3.68 3.32 10.58
C ALA A 121 2.27 3.09 11.15
N TYR A 122 1.25 3.23 10.30
CA TYR A 122 -0.10 2.76 10.62
C TYR A 122 -0.21 1.25 10.44
N PRO A 123 -1.18 0.57 11.09
CA PRO A 123 -2.05 1.11 12.15
C PRO A 123 -1.29 1.43 13.44
N ILE A 124 -1.88 2.30 14.28
CA ILE A 124 -1.42 2.57 15.65
C ILE A 124 -2.32 1.79 16.59
N ARG A 125 -1.92 0.57 16.93
CA ARG A 125 -2.70 -0.33 17.79
C ARG A 125 -2.48 0.02 19.27
N ARG A 126 -3.25 -0.59 20.16
CA ARG A 126 -3.14 -0.39 21.61
C ARG A 126 -2.79 -1.71 22.31
N ARG A 127 -1.97 -1.61 23.35
CA ARG A 127 -1.76 -2.70 24.31
C ARG A 127 -2.98 -2.81 25.25
N PRO A 128 -3.07 -3.89 26.05
CA PRO A 128 -4.12 -4.02 27.08
C PRO A 128 -4.15 -2.87 28.11
N ASP A 129 -3.02 -2.20 28.36
CA ASP A 129 -2.93 -1.01 29.22
C ASP A 129 -3.36 0.30 28.53
N GLY A 130 -3.79 0.22 27.27
CA GLY A 130 -4.22 1.36 26.44
C GLY A 130 -3.09 2.13 25.76
N SER A 131 -1.82 1.82 26.05
CA SER A 131 -0.67 2.49 25.45
C SER A 131 -0.57 2.23 23.93
N PRO A 132 -0.21 3.25 23.12
CA PRO A 132 -0.11 3.08 21.68
C PRO A 132 1.11 2.25 21.29
N VAL A 133 0.95 1.45 20.24
CA VAL A 133 1.99 0.69 19.55
C VAL A 133 1.82 0.95 18.06
N PRO A 134 2.57 1.91 17.49
CA PRO A 134 2.60 2.07 16.05
C PRO A 134 3.16 0.79 15.41
N SER A 135 2.66 0.48 14.23
CA SER A 135 3.34 -0.43 13.31
C SER A 135 4.70 0.19 12.93
N SER A 136 5.59 -0.57 12.30
CA SER A 136 6.89 -0.01 11.90
C SER A 136 7.34 -0.52 10.54
N LEU A 137 7.99 0.36 9.79
CA LEU A 137 8.78 0.00 8.63
C LEU A 137 10.25 -0.03 9.03
N ARG A 138 10.88 -1.19 8.95
CA ARG A 138 12.32 -1.35 9.09
C ARG A 138 12.97 -1.45 7.73
N ALA A 139 14.13 -0.83 7.59
CA ALA A 139 14.98 -1.00 6.42
C ALA A 139 16.38 -1.45 6.81
N ALA A 140 16.97 -2.26 5.93
CA ALA A 140 18.39 -2.54 5.88
C ALA A 140 18.88 -2.24 4.46
N TRP A 141 19.80 -1.30 4.33
CA TRP A 141 20.35 -0.87 3.05
C TRP A 141 21.84 -1.11 3.00
N GLU A 142 22.31 -1.77 1.94
CA GLU A 142 23.73 -2.00 1.66
C GLU A 142 24.16 -1.00 0.56
N PRO A 143 24.83 0.13 0.90
CA PRO A 143 25.10 1.18 -0.09
C PRO A 143 25.99 0.72 -1.25
N ALA A 144 26.94 -0.17 -1.00
CA ALA A 144 27.87 -0.68 -2.00
C ALA A 144 27.17 -1.52 -3.08
N GLY A 145 26.19 -2.34 -2.69
CA GLY A 145 25.40 -3.16 -3.61
C GLY A 145 24.08 -2.49 -4.03
N GLY A 146 23.73 -1.36 -3.41
CA GLY A 146 22.45 -0.68 -3.60
C GLY A 146 21.23 -1.50 -3.17
N VAL A 147 21.40 -2.61 -2.45
CA VAL A 147 20.30 -3.49 -2.06
C VAL A 147 19.58 -2.92 -0.85
N LEU A 148 18.27 -2.71 -0.98
CA LEU A 148 17.40 -2.24 0.10
C LEU A 148 16.41 -3.34 0.48
N ARG A 149 16.43 -3.77 1.73
CA ARG A 149 15.44 -4.69 2.29
C ARG A 149 14.48 -3.89 3.17
N LEU A 150 13.19 -4.07 2.93
CA LEU A 150 12.12 -3.42 3.68
C LEU A 150 11.31 -4.49 4.41
N GLN A 151 11.02 -4.26 5.68
CA GLN A 151 10.18 -5.13 6.49
C GLN A 151 9.14 -4.28 7.22
N TYR A 152 7.89 -4.46 6.86
CA TYR A 152 6.77 -3.82 7.51
C TYR A 152 6.15 -4.76 8.55
N LEU A 153 6.08 -4.26 9.77
CA LEU A 153 5.77 -4.97 10.99
C LEU A 153 4.52 -4.38 11.62
N ARG A 154 3.63 -5.23 12.12
CA ARG A 154 2.41 -4.83 12.84
C ARG A 154 2.43 -5.39 14.24
N TYR A 155 1.99 -4.60 15.22
CA TYR A 155 1.68 -5.14 16.53
C TYR A 155 0.41 -5.99 16.43
N SER A 156 0.41 -7.21 16.97
CA SER A 156 -0.79 -8.03 17.11
C SER A 156 -1.30 -7.95 18.56
N PRO A 157 -2.46 -7.32 18.84
CA PRO A 157 -3.04 -7.27 20.17
C PRO A 157 -3.33 -8.68 20.73
N ARG A 158 -3.64 -9.63 19.85
CA ARG A 158 -3.90 -11.03 20.20
C ARG A 158 -2.65 -11.73 20.73
N LEU A 159 -1.50 -11.55 20.06
CA LEU A 159 -0.25 -12.19 20.45
C LEU A 159 0.54 -11.37 21.48
N GLY A 160 0.24 -10.09 21.62
CA GLY A 160 0.97 -9.19 22.50
C GLY A 160 2.35 -8.80 21.97
N GLU A 161 2.66 -9.09 20.70
CA GLU A 161 3.98 -8.87 20.09
C GLU A 161 3.89 -8.27 18.67
N THR A 162 5.03 -7.89 18.11
CA THR A 162 5.13 -7.34 16.76
C THR A 162 5.49 -8.43 15.76
N VAL A 163 4.67 -8.60 14.72
CA VAL A 163 4.80 -9.63 13.69
C VAL A 163 5.15 -9.05 12.32
N ALA A 164 5.90 -9.82 11.52
CA ALA A 164 6.22 -9.48 10.13
C ALA A 164 4.98 -9.63 9.26
N HIS A 165 4.55 -8.54 8.64
CA HIS A 165 3.36 -8.52 7.78
C HIS A 165 3.75 -8.48 6.30
N ARG A 166 4.76 -7.69 5.92
CA ARG A 166 5.29 -7.62 4.55
C ARG A 166 6.80 -7.52 4.56
N ALA A 167 7.46 -8.12 3.58
CA ALA A 167 8.89 -7.99 3.37
C ALA A 167 9.20 -7.91 1.88
N TYR A 168 10.10 -6.99 1.51
CA TYR A 168 10.51 -6.75 0.14
C TYR A 168 12.02 -6.58 0.06
N THR A 169 12.61 -7.01 -1.05
CA THR A 169 14.01 -6.74 -1.37
C THR A 169 14.06 -6.02 -2.70
N MET A 170 14.54 -4.78 -2.68
CA MET A 170 14.68 -3.90 -3.83
C MET A 170 16.13 -3.95 -4.30
N ARG A 171 16.37 -4.47 -5.50
CA ARG A 171 17.71 -4.52 -6.11
C ARG A 171 17.85 -3.42 -7.16
N PRO A 172 19.05 -2.84 -7.34
CA PRO A 172 19.27 -1.79 -8.35
C PRO A 172 19.01 -2.22 -9.80
N GLN A 173 19.02 -3.53 -10.08
CA GLN A 173 18.73 -4.07 -11.40
C GLN A 173 17.23 -4.19 -11.68
N GLU A 174 16.40 -4.09 -10.64
CA GLU A 174 14.95 -4.24 -10.69
C GLU A 174 14.29 -2.85 -10.64
N THR A 175 14.60 -1.99 -11.63
CA THR A 175 14.12 -0.60 -11.69
C THR A 175 13.03 -0.44 -12.75
N VAL A 176 12.00 0.35 -12.44
CA VAL A 176 10.98 0.74 -13.42
C VAL A 176 11.52 1.89 -14.27
N HIS A 177 11.71 1.64 -15.56
CA HIS A 177 12.26 2.62 -16.50
C HIS A 177 11.21 3.31 -17.37
N GLU A 178 10.00 2.74 -17.45
CA GLU A 178 8.93 3.23 -18.31
C GLU A 178 7.65 3.41 -17.51
N LEU A 179 7.07 4.62 -17.60
CA LEU A 179 5.77 4.97 -17.07
C LEU A 179 4.98 5.70 -18.17
N PRO A 180 3.66 5.44 -18.32
CA PRO A 180 2.85 4.52 -17.52
C PRO A 180 3.17 3.03 -17.81
N VAL A 181 2.89 2.15 -16.84
CA VAL A 181 3.05 0.71 -17.02
C VAL A 181 2.13 0.22 -18.15
N PRO A 182 2.62 -0.61 -19.10
CA PRO A 182 1.79 -1.08 -20.22
C PRO A 182 0.53 -1.81 -19.74
N ALA A 183 -0.63 -1.42 -20.28
CA ALA A 183 -1.93 -1.99 -19.88
C ALA A 183 -2.01 -3.53 -19.97
N PRO A 184 -1.42 -4.22 -20.97
CA PRO A 184 -1.41 -5.69 -20.98
C PRO A 184 -0.69 -6.30 -19.76
N LEU A 185 0.44 -5.70 -19.34
CA LEU A 185 1.18 -6.15 -18.17
C LEU A 185 0.37 -5.94 -16.88
N VAL A 186 -0.31 -4.78 -16.76
CA VAL A 186 -1.18 -4.53 -15.61
C VAL A 186 -2.31 -5.54 -15.53
N ARG A 187 -2.97 -5.83 -16.65
CA ARG A 187 -4.06 -6.82 -16.72
C ARG A 187 -3.63 -8.20 -16.23
N GLU A 188 -2.43 -8.64 -16.61
CA GLU A 188 -1.84 -9.90 -16.15
C GLU A 188 -1.60 -9.90 -14.64
N LEU A 189 -1.00 -8.84 -14.10
CA LEU A 189 -0.70 -8.71 -12.68
C LEU A 189 -1.95 -8.69 -11.79
N LEU A 190 -3.06 -8.13 -12.28
CA LEU A 190 -4.34 -8.10 -11.56
C LEU A 190 -4.90 -9.52 -11.34
N LEU A 191 -4.76 -10.42 -12.31
CA LEU A 191 -5.30 -11.79 -12.23
C LEU A 191 -4.35 -12.79 -11.55
N HIS A 192 -3.34 -12.30 -10.83
CA HIS A 192 -2.38 -13.15 -10.13
C HIS A 192 -3.06 -13.95 -8.99
N PRO A 193 -2.69 -15.24 -8.76
CA PRO A 193 -3.28 -16.09 -7.72
C PRO A 193 -3.28 -15.47 -6.31
N GLU A 194 -2.23 -14.71 -5.96
CA GLU A 194 -2.15 -14.02 -4.66
C GLU A 194 -3.17 -12.88 -4.49
N GLN A 195 -3.93 -12.52 -5.52
CA GLN A 195 -5.08 -11.61 -5.39
C GLN A 195 -6.28 -12.40 -4.87
N ASN A 196 -6.39 -12.51 -3.55
CA ASN A 196 -7.43 -13.29 -2.87
C ASN A 196 -8.49 -12.46 -2.14
N ASN A 197 -8.53 -11.16 -2.40
CA ASN A 197 -9.54 -10.24 -1.90
C ASN A 197 -9.58 -9.00 -2.78
N LEU A 198 -10.62 -8.19 -2.69
CA LEU A 198 -10.57 -6.78 -3.05
C LEU A 198 -10.71 -5.94 -1.80
N SER A 199 -9.91 -4.90 -1.63
CA SER A 199 -9.96 -4.06 -0.43
C SER A 199 -9.73 -2.59 -0.73
N ILE A 200 -10.38 -1.76 0.09
CA ILE A 200 -10.07 -0.35 0.23
C ILE A 200 -9.56 -0.14 1.65
N ARG A 201 -8.43 0.55 1.77
CA ARG A 201 -7.80 0.90 3.04
C ARG A 201 -7.45 2.37 3.04
N ALA A 202 -7.89 3.08 4.06
CA ALA A 202 -7.67 4.51 4.22
C ALA A 202 -7.14 4.83 5.63
N VAL A 203 -6.43 5.94 5.76
CA VAL A 203 -6.06 6.51 7.05
C VAL A 203 -7.09 7.59 7.37
N HIS A 204 -8.02 7.28 8.28
CA HIS A 204 -8.97 8.25 8.80
C HIS A 204 -8.26 9.28 9.68
N PRO A 205 -8.55 10.59 9.54
CA PRO A 205 -7.88 11.66 10.29
C PRO A 205 -7.90 11.48 11.81
N ASP A 206 -9.03 10.98 12.35
CA ASP A 206 -9.26 10.95 13.80
C ASP A 206 -8.80 9.65 14.48
N ASP A 207 -8.92 8.51 13.79
CA ASP A 207 -8.93 7.19 14.44
C ASP A 207 -7.95 6.18 13.81
N GLY A 208 -7.16 6.62 12.84
CA GLY A 208 -6.13 5.79 12.20
C GLY A 208 -6.69 4.94 11.07
N LEU A 209 -6.23 3.68 10.97
CA LEU A 209 -6.49 2.87 9.79
C LEU A 209 -7.90 2.28 9.79
N CYS A 210 -8.61 2.38 8.66
CA CYS A 210 -9.86 1.65 8.39
C CYS A 210 -9.74 0.86 7.10
N GLU A 211 -10.41 -0.28 7.02
CA GLU A 211 -10.41 -1.16 5.85
C GLU A 211 -11.79 -1.80 5.65
N ILE A 212 -12.22 -1.86 4.40
CA ILE A 212 -13.28 -2.77 3.94
C ILE A 212 -12.67 -3.72 2.92
N ALA A 213 -13.03 -5.00 3.03
CA ALA A 213 -12.54 -6.01 2.12
C ALA A 213 -13.66 -6.97 1.70
N LEU A 214 -13.54 -7.46 0.47
CA LEU A 214 -14.29 -8.54 -0.11
C LEU A 214 -13.33 -9.73 -0.29
N PRO A 215 -13.29 -10.67 0.65
CA PRO A 215 -12.50 -11.90 0.53
C PRO A 215 -12.97 -12.74 -0.66
N PHE A 216 -12.05 -13.25 -1.46
CA PHE A 216 -12.36 -14.28 -2.44
C PHE A 216 -12.36 -15.64 -1.75
N THR A 217 -13.39 -16.44 -1.99
CA THR A 217 -13.45 -17.82 -1.53
C THR A 217 -13.62 -18.73 -2.74
N ALA A 218 -12.88 -19.86 -2.75
CA ALA A 218 -12.84 -20.77 -3.89
C ALA A 218 -14.23 -21.34 -4.25
N ASP A 219 -15.11 -21.51 -3.26
CA ASP A 219 -16.50 -21.98 -3.40
C ASP A 219 -17.46 -20.93 -4.00
N ARG A 220 -17.04 -19.66 -4.07
CA ARG A 220 -17.84 -18.53 -4.56
C ARG A 220 -17.39 -18.00 -5.92
N ARG A 221 -16.48 -18.66 -6.64
CA ARG A 221 -16.11 -18.28 -8.02
C ARG A 221 -17.35 -18.15 -8.91
N GLY A 222 -17.44 -17.06 -9.68
CA GLY A 222 -18.61 -16.69 -10.47
C GLY A 222 -19.78 -16.09 -9.67
N ARG A 223 -19.58 -15.88 -8.36
CA ARG A 223 -20.52 -15.26 -7.41
C ARG A 223 -19.76 -14.41 -6.38
N LEU A 224 -18.61 -13.83 -6.77
CA LEU A 224 -17.79 -13.02 -5.85
C LEU A 224 -18.44 -11.68 -5.52
N ALA A 225 -19.28 -11.15 -6.42
CA ALA A 225 -20.07 -9.94 -6.20
C ALA A 225 -21.25 -10.20 -5.23
N ASP A 226 -20.94 -10.49 -3.97
CA ASP A 226 -21.90 -10.68 -2.87
C ASP A 226 -21.63 -9.72 -1.71
N ALA A 227 -22.56 -8.79 -1.45
CA ALA A 227 -22.46 -7.83 -0.36
C ALA A 227 -22.33 -8.50 1.02
N GLN A 228 -22.96 -9.68 1.21
CA GLN A 228 -22.92 -10.42 2.47
C GLN A 228 -21.54 -11.03 2.75
N ALA A 229 -20.67 -11.08 1.74
CA ALA A 229 -19.29 -11.55 1.89
C ALA A 229 -18.34 -10.46 2.42
N LEU A 230 -18.78 -9.19 2.44
CA LEU A 230 -17.95 -8.08 2.88
C LEU A 230 -17.61 -8.20 4.36
N ILE A 231 -16.39 -7.76 4.67
CA ILE A 231 -15.91 -7.56 6.03
C ILE A 231 -15.31 -6.17 6.17
N THR A 232 -15.28 -5.65 7.38
CA THR A 232 -14.49 -4.49 7.73
C THR A 232 -13.39 -4.87 8.71
N ARG A 233 -12.36 -4.02 8.79
CA ARG A 233 -11.33 -4.09 9.82
C ARG A 233 -11.08 -2.73 10.42
N ASP A 234 -11.14 -2.70 11.75
CA ASP A 234 -10.80 -1.51 12.52
C ASP A 234 -9.27 -1.30 12.62
N ASN A 235 -8.87 -0.20 13.25
CA ASN A 235 -7.46 0.12 13.49
C ASN A 235 -6.76 -0.91 14.42
N GLN A 236 -7.48 -1.69 15.23
CA GLN A 236 -6.94 -2.78 16.06
C GLN A 236 -6.82 -4.12 15.31
N GLY A 237 -7.28 -4.20 14.05
CA GLY A 237 -7.33 -5.43 13.27
C GLY A 237 -8.50 -6.35 13.62
N THR A 238 -9.48 -5.86 14.38
CA THR A 238 -10.73 -6.58 14.64
C THR A 238 -11.52 -6.69 13.35
N VAL A 239 -11.95 -7.90 13.01
CA VAL A 239 -12.76 -8.17 11.82
C VAL A 239 -14.23 -8.17 12.20
N SER A 240 -15.04 -7.41 11.48
CA SER A 240 -16.50 -7.44 11.60
C SER A 240 -17.13 -7.88 10.28
N ARG A 241 -18.22 -8.65 10.35
CA ARG A 241 -18.92 -9.20 9.19
C ARG A 241 -20.17 -8.40 8.87
N CYS A 242 -20.58 -8.39 7.60
CA CYS A 242 -21.84 -7.80 7.18
C CYS A 242 -23.02 -8.28 8.07
N GLY A 243 -23.83 -7.34 8.56
CA GLY A 243 -24.93 -7.58 9.51
C GLY A 243 -24.56 -7.40 10.98
N GLU A 244 -23.27 -7.24 11.31
CA GLU A 244 -22.82 -6.84 12.64
C GLU A 244 -22.82 -5.32 12.78
N ARG A 245 -23.11 -4.80 13.99
CA ARG A 245 -23.10 -3.35 14.24
C ARG A 245 -21.75 -2.70 13.94
N ASP A 246 -20.67 -3.37 14.33
CA ASP A 246 -19.31 -2.85 14.16
C ASP A 246 -18.90 -2.83 12.67
N PHE A 247 -19.54 -3.65 11.84
CA PHE A 247 -19.36 -3.59 10.39
C PHE A 247 -19.90 -2.28 9.82
N ASP A 248 -21.13 -1.91 10.17
CA ASP A 248 -21.76 -0.70 9.67
C ASP A 248 -20.98 0.56 10.09
N GLN A 249 -20.54 0.60 11.36
CA GLN A 249 -19.74 1.70 11.90
C GLN A 249 -18.41 1.86 11.16
N GLU A 250 -17.72 0.76 10.86
CA GLU A 250 -16.44 0.84 10.18
C GLU A 250 -16.58 1.12 8.68
N LEU A 251 -17.67 0.68 8.06
CA LEU A 251 -18.03 1.05 6.70
C LEU A 251 -18.35 2.54 6.58
N GLU A 252 -19.09 3.11 7.54
CA GLU A 252 -19.30 4.57 7.63
C GLU A 252 -17.95 5.31 7.70
N ARG A 253 -17.02 4.85 8.55
CA ARG A 253 -15.69 5.46 8.67
C ARG A 253 -14.85 5.36 7.39
N VAL A 254 -14.93 4.23 6.66
CA VAL A 254 -14.33 4.14 5.34
C VAL A 254 -14.97 5.14 4.39
N ALA A 255 -16.31 5.19 4.32
CA ALA A 255 -17.03 6.09 3.43
C ALA A 255 -16.69 7.57 3.72
N GLU A 256 -16.58 7.96 4.98
CA GLU A 256 -16.12 9.28 5.42
C GLU A 256 -14.69 9.59 4.93
N ALA A 257 -13.74 8.66 5.13
CA ALA A 257 -12.36 8.82 4.65
C ALA A 257 -12.27 8.98 3.13
N LEU A 258 -13.23 8.40 2.40
CA LEU A 258 -13.31 8.45 0.94
C LEU A 258 -14.18 9.60 0.42
N PHE A 259 -14.81 10.40 1.28
CA PHE A 259 -15.84 11.38 0.89
C PHE A 259 -16.92 10.76 -0.02
N ALA A 260 -17.40 9.56 0.35
CA ALA A 260 -18.36 8.76 -0.39
C ALA A 260 -19.52 8.32 0.52
N THR A 261 -20.59 7.75 -0.06
CA THR A 261 -21.61 7.04 0.73
C THR A 261 -21.20 5.58 0.95
N THR A 262 -21.78 4.94 1.96
CA THR A 262 -21.56 3.50 2.21
C THR A 262 -21.96 2.64 1.01
N ASP A 263 -23.07 2.97 0.35
CA ASP A 263 -23.54 2.30 -0.86
C ASP A 263 -22.54 2.44 -2.02
N GLU A 264 -21.98 3.63 -2.24
CA GLU A 264 -20.96 3.84 -3.28
C GLU A 264 -19.72 2.97 -3.02
N VAL A 265 -19.31 2.82 -1.76
CA VAL A 265 -18.16 1.98 -1.38
C VAL A 265 -18.43 0.51 -1.66
N VAL A 266 -19.62 0.03 -1.28
CA VAL A 266 -20.05 -1.35 -1.51
C VAL A 266 -20.15 -1.63 -3.02
N ASP A 267 -20.87 -0.78 -3.77
CA ASP A 267 -21.06 -0.93 -5.20
C ASP A 267 -19.72 -0.92 -5.96
N HIS A 268 -18.78 -0.06 -5.55
CA HIS A 268 -17.45 -0.01 -6.13
C HIS A 268 -16.71 -1.34 -6.01
N LEU A 269 -16.75 -1.98 -4.83
CA LEU A 269 -16.11 -3.28 -4.60
C LEU A 269 -16.82 -4.41 -5.35
N LEU A 270 -18.16 -4.46 -5.30
CA LEU A 270 -18.94 -5.53 -5.93
C LEU A 270 -18.84 -5.47 -7.45
N SER A 271 -18.85 -4.27 -8.04
CA SER A 271 -18.65 -4.11 -9.48
C SER A 271 -17.25 -4.55 -9.89
N ALA A 272 -16.20 -4.23 -9.12
CA ALA A 272 -14.85 -4.72 -9.41
C ALA A 272 -14.74 -6.25 -9.26
N ALA A 273 -15.46 -6.85 -8.31
CA ALA A 273 -15.52 -8.30 -8.15
C ALA A 273 -16.15 -8.98 -9.36
N ALA A 274 -17.22 -8.40 -9.92
CA ALA A 274 -17.85 -8.89 -11.14
C ALA A 274 -16.90 -8.81 -12.35
N LEU A 275 -16.12 -7.72 -12.47
CA LEU A 275 -15.08 -7.58 -13.49
C LEU A 275 -13.98 -8.64 -13.33
N TYR A 276 -13.54 -8.91 -12.10
CA TYR A 276 -12.58 -9.96 -11.81
C TYR A 276 -13.13 -11.34 -12.16
N ASP A 277 -14.36 -11.68 -11.76
CA ASP A 277 -14.99 -12.97 -12.09
C ASP A 277 -15.09 -13.19 -13.61
N ALA A 278 -15.40 -12.14 -14.37
CA ALA A 278 -15.49 -12.20 -15.83
C ALA A 278 -14.12 -12.39 -16.52
N ALA A 279 -13.04 -11.84 -15.93
CA ALA A 279 -11.71 -11.85 -16.51
C ALA A 279 -10.82 -13.02 -16.06
N ALA A 280 -10.98 -13.46 -14.81
CA ALA A 280 -10.11 -14.44 -14.18
C ALA A 280 -10.32 -15.85 -14.79
N PRO A 281 -9.24 -16.61 -15.08
CA PRO A 281 -9.36 -17.99 -15.57
C PRO A 281 -10.19 -18.88 -14.64
N LEU A 282 -11.05 -19.73 -15.20
CA LEU A 282 -11.92 -20.61 -14.40
C LEU A 282 -11.16 -21.58 -13.48
N GLY A 283 -9.95 -21.99 -13.88
CA GLY A 283 -9.08 -22.88 -13.11
C GLY A 283 -8.07 -22.17 -12.21
N LEU A 284 -8.18 -20.85 -12.01
CA LEU A 284 -7.29 -20.11 -11.13
C LEU A 284 -7.55 -20.51 -9.67
N ASP A 285 -6.57 -21.13 -9.04
CA ASP A 285 -6.59 -21.42 -7.61
C ASP A 285 -6.19 -20.16 -6.82
N VAL A 286 -7.04 -19.77 -5.87
CA VAL A 286 -6.88 -18.54 -5.08
C VAL A 286 -6.85 -18.96 -3.60
N PRO A 287 -5.76 -18.67 -2.88
CA PRO A 287 -5.63 -19.05 -1.48
C PRO A 287 -6.64 -18.27 -0.63
N GLU A 288 -7.09 -18.87 0.47
CA GLU A 288 -8.01 -18.19 1.37
C GLU A 288 -7.44 -16.86 1.89
N TYR A 289 -8.31 -15.86 1.99
CA TYR A 289 -7.94 -14.60 2.62
C TYR A 289 -7.82 -14.78 4.14
N SER A 290 -6.64 -14.51 4.69
CA SER A 290 -6.43 -14.58 6.13
C SER A 290 -7.29 -13.55 6.85
N LEU A 291 -8.13 -14.04 7.76
CA LEU A 291 -8.92 -13.25 8.70
C LEU A 291 -8.22 -13.06 10.05
N GLU A 292 -6.96 -13.48 10.17
CA GLU A 292 -6.23 -13.38 11.43
C GLU A 292 -5.97 -11.91 11.80
N ASN A 293 -6.18 -11.58 13.07
CA ASN A 293 -5.76 -10.30 13.66
C ASN A 293 -4.24 -10.34 13.94
N ALA A 294 -3.46 -10.31 12.87
CA ALA A 294 -2.00 -10.13 12.88
C ALA A 294 -1.66 -8.63 12.78
#